data_AF-A0A354CK27-F1
#
_entry.id   AF-A0A354CK27-F1
#
_cell.length_a   1.000
_cell.length_b   1.000
_cell.length_c   1.000
_cell.angle_alpha   90.00
_cell.angle_beta   90.00
_cell.angle_gamma   90.00
#
_symmetry.space_group_name_H-M   'P 1'
#
loop_
_entity.id
_entity.type
_entity.pdbx_description
1 polymer ?
#
loop_
_entity_poly.entity_id
_entity_poly.type
_entity_poly.pdbx_seq_one_letter_code
_entity_poly.pdbx_strand_id
1 'polypeptide(L)' 'HAWDPKNQRPEMWKLYNSKIHKGESIRVFPISNWTETDIWQYIKRENIEIPSLYFAKERPVVYRDGNI' A
#
# COMPACT_ATOMS: atom_id res chain seq x y z
N HIS A 1 -16.16 17.03 5.99
CA HIS A 1 -14.87 16.54 5.46
C HIS A 1 -15.11 15.82 4.14
N ALA A 2 -15.20 16.55 3.04
CA ALA A 2 -15.34 15.95 1.70
C ALA A 2 -14.07 16.23 0.91
N TRP A 3 -13.66 15.28 0.08
CA TRP A 3 -12.51 15.44 -0.82
C TRP A 3 -12.96 16.22 -2.05
N ASP A 4 -12.26 17.32 -2.36
CA ASP A 4 -12.54 18.17 -3.53
C ASP A 4 -11.43 18.00 -4.59
N PRO A 5 -11.74 17.47 -5.79
CA PRO A 5 -10.77 17.31 -6.87
C PRO A 5 -10.11 18.62 -7.31
N LYS A 6 -10.78 19.78 -7.18
CA LYS A 6 -10.24 21.08 -7.61
C LYS A 6 -9.13 21.60 -6.70
N ASN A 7 -9.06 21.10 -5.47
CA ASN A 7 -8.01 21.44 -4.51
C ASN A 7 -6.79 20.53 -4.64
N GLN A 8 -6.79 19.59 -5.59
CA GLN A 8 -5.60 18.81 -5.93
C GLN A 8 -4.57 19.71 -6.59
N ARG A 9 -3.36 19.70 -6.03
CA ARG A 9 -2.24 20.47 -6.56
C ARG A 9 -1.41 19.55 -7.46
N PRO A 10 -1.02 20.00 -8.65
CA PRO A 10 -0.11 19.22 -9.48
C PRO A 10 1.21 19.00 -8.74
N GLU A 11 1.61 17.74 -8.63
CA GLU A 11 2.94 17.35 -8.14
C GLU A 11 3.91 17.37 -9.33
N MET A 12 4.63 18.47 -9.50
CA MET A 12 5.64 18.59 -10.55
C MET A 12 6.97 18.04 -10.02
N TRP A 13 7.49 16.98 -10.65
CA TRP A 13 8.71 16.28 -10.22
C TRP A 13 8.66 15.79 -8.76
N LYS A 14 9.63 16.19 -7.92
CA LYS A 14 9.70 15.90 -6.47
C LYS A 14 9.39 17.15 -5.63
N LEU A 15 8.74 18.14 -6.23
CA LEU A 15 8.39 19.40 -5.56
C LEU A 15 6.95 19.30 -5.06
N TYR A 16 6.79 19.33 -3.74
CA TYR A 16 5.49 19.24 -3.08
C TYR A 16 5.09 20.59 -2.49
N ASN A 17 3.85 21.02 -2.71
CA ASN A 17 3.31 22.24 -2.10
C ASN A 17 2.57 21.91 -0.80
N SER A 18 3.24 22.08 0.33
CA SER A 18 2.73 21.78 1.68
C SER A 18 1.92 22.91 2.33
N LYS A 19 1.64 24.02 1.64
CA LYS A 19 0.87 25.14 2.23
C LYS A 19 -0.58 24.70 2.51
N ILE A 20 -1.03 24.72 3.75
CA ILE A 20 -2.43 24.42 4.13
C ILE A 20 -3.05 25.60 4.87
N HIS A 21 -4.35 25.80 4.72
CA HIS A 21 -5.11 26.80 5.49
C HIS A 21 -5.51 26.24 6.86
N LYS A 22 -5.85 27.13 7.80
CA LYS A 22 -6.28 26.75 9.15
C LYS A 22 -7.59 25.95 9.05
N GLY A 23 -7.58 24.72 9.57
CA GLY A 23 -8.71 23.78 9.50
C GLY A 23 -8.62 22.76 8.35
N GLU A 24 -7.60 22.85 7.49
CA GLU A 24 -7.33 21.85 6.46
C GLU A 24 -6.35 20.77 6.96
N SER A 25 -6.48 19.57 6.41
CA SER A 25 -5.56 18.46 6.62
C SER A 25 -5.14 17.90 5.27
N ILE A 26 -3.87 17.56 5.11
CA ILE A 26 -3.36 16.89 3.90
C ILE A 26 -3.11 15.41 4.19
N ARG A 27 -3.25 14.56 3.15
CA ARG A 27 -2.85 13.15 3.19
C ARG A 27 -1.64 12.97 2.31
N VAL A 28 -0.64 12.25 2.81
CA VAL A 28 0.60 11.94 2.08
C VAL A 28 0.71 10.43 1.95
N PHE A 29 1.11 9.96 0.77
CA PHE A 29 1.29 8.54 0.47
C PHE A 29 2.76 8.29 0.09
N PRO A 30 3.66 8.02 1.05
CA PRO A 30 5.11 7.98 0.81
C PRO A 30 5.57 6.91 -0.18
N ILE A 31 4.80 5.84 -0.29
CA ILE A 31 5.09 4.66 -1.13
C ILE A 31 4.12 4.56 -2.32
N SER A 32 3.48 5.67 -2.72
CA SER A 32 2.50 5.68 -3.82
C SER A 32 3.06 5.17 -5.15
N ASN A 33 4.37 5.32 -5.37
CA ASN A 33 5.07 4.86 -6.57
C ASN A 33 5.57 3.41 -6.47
N TRP A 34 5.35 2.71 -5.35
CA TRP A 34 5.82 1.34 -5.16
C TRP A 34 4.78 0.33 -5.67
N THR A 35 5.24 -0.69 -6.38
CA THR A 35 4.45 -1.85 -6.74
C THR A 35 4.39 -2.86 -5.59
N GLU A 36 3.48 -3.82 -5.66
CA GLU A 36 3.43 -4.93 -4.70
C GLU A 36 4.76 -5.70 -4.65
N THR A 37 5.38 -5.92 -5.81
CA THR A 37 6.69 -6.56 -5.91
C THR A 37 7.77 -5.76 -5.17
N ASP A 38 7.80 -4.43 -5.29
CA ASP A 38 8.77 -3.58 -4.59
C ASP A 38 8.64 -3.72 -3.07
N ILE A 39 7.40 -3.77 -2.57
CA ILE A 39 7.10 -3.96 -1.14
C ILE A 39 7.67 -5.29 -0.65
N TRP A 40 7.35 -6.40 -1.33
CA TRP A 40 7.83 -7.73 -0.91
C TRP A 40 9.35 -7.88 -1.02
N GLN A 41 9.97 -7.32 -2.05
CA GLN A 41 11.42 -7.31 -2.19
C GLN A 41 12.10 -6.51 -1.08
N TYR A 42 11.53 -5.37 -0.71
CA TYR A 42 12.05 -4.54 0.38
C TYR A 42 11.96 -5.25 1.73
N ILE A 43 10.81 -5.86 2.05
CA ILE A 43 10.65 -6.62 3.29
C ILE A 43 11.69 -7.74 3.37
N LYS A 44 11.88 -8.49 2.28
CA LYS A 44 12.89 -9.56 2.22
C LYS A 44 14.31 -9.01 2.42
N ARG A 45 14.65 -7.88 1.81
CA ARG A 45 15.99 -7.27 1.88
C ARG A 45 16.33 -6.74 3.27
N GLU A 46 15.38 -6.03 3.87
CA GLU A 46 15.56 -5.41 5.20
C GLU A 46 15.23 -6.38 6.35
N ASN A 47 14.82 -7.61 6.04
CA ASN A 47 14.41 -8.64 6.99
C ASN A 47 13.33 -8.15 7.98
N ILE A 48 12.28 -7.52 7.45
CA ILE A 48 11.18 -6.97 8.25
C ILE A 48 10.23 -8.11 8.64
N GLU A 49 9.89 -8.19 9.93
CA GLU A 49 8.91 -9.14 10.43
C GLU A 49 7.51 -8.83 9.90
N ILE A 50 6.81 -9.84 9.36
CA ILE A 50 5.44 -9.71 8.86
C ILE A 50 4.53 -10.63 9.68
N PRO A 51 3.30 -10.18 10.03
CA PRO A 51 2.28 -11.05 10.58
C PRO A 51 2.01 -12.27 9.69
N SER A 52 1.84 -13.44 10.30
CA SER A 52 1.62 -14.71 9.57
C SER A 52 0.36 -14.73 8.69
N LEU A 53 -0.58 -13.80 8.92
CA LEU A 53 -1.79 -13.61 8.12
C LEU A 53 -1.51 -13.25 6.66
N TYR A 54 -0.35 -12.66 6.37
CA TYR A 54 0.02 -12.28 5.01
C TYR A 54 0.65 -13.42 4.20
N PHE A 55 0.97 -14.55 4.85
CA PHE A 55 1.43 -15.74 4.15
C PHE A 55 0.25 -16.66 3.81
N ALA A 56 0.31 -17.26 2.63
CA ALA A 56 -0.63 -18.29 2.24
C ALA A 56 -0.56 -19.45 3.24
N LYS A 57 -1.71 -19.80 3.82
CA LYS A 57 -1.84 -20.98 4.67
C LYS A 57 -2.14 -22.19 3.81
N GLU A 58 -1.60 -23.34 4.18
CA GLU A 58 -2.05 -24.61 3.61
C GLU A 58 -3.54 -24.77 3.84
N ARG A 59 -4.25 -25.16 2.78
CA ARG A 59 -5.69 -25.39 2.83
C ARG A 59 -5.93 -26.89 2.91
N PRO A 60 -6.83 -27.38 3.79
CA PRO A 60 -7.17 -28.79 3.82
C PRO A 60 -7.81 -29.17 2.48
N VAL A 61 -7.23 -30.16 1.81
CA VAL A 61 -7.75 -30.77 0.58
C VAL A 61 -8.46 -32.07 0.99
N VAL A 62 -9.67 -32.29 0.48
CA VAL A 62 -10.40 -33.55 0.69
C VAL A 62 -10.45 -34.27 -0.65
N TYR A 63 -9.73 -35.38 -0.75
CA TYR A 63 -9.80 -36.26 -1.92
C TYR A 63 -11.17 -36.95 -1.97
N ARG A 64 -11.85 -36.87 -3.11
CA ARG A 64 -13.10 -37.61 -3.39
C ARG A 64 -13.00 -38.27 -4.75
N ASP A 65 -13.32 -39.56 -4.82
CA ASP A 65 -13.37 -40.35 -6.06
C ASP A 65 -12.12 -40.22 -6.96
N GLY A 66 -10.92 -40.17 -6.36
CA GLY A 66 -9.65 -40.09 -7.09
C GLY A 66 -9.31 -38.70 -7.65
N ASN A 67 -10.11 -37.67 -7.38
CA ASN A 67 -9.82 -36.28 -7.73
C ASN A 67 -9.56 -35.41 -6.48
N ILE A 68 -8.72 -34.39 -6.67
CA ILE A 68 -8.47 -33.28 -5.74
C ILE A 68 -9.66 -32.32 -5.73
#